data_AF-A0A7X7Q3J6-F1
#
_entry.id   AF-A0A7X7Q3J6-F1
#
_cell.length_a   1.000
_cell.length_b   1.000
_cell.length_c   1.000
_cell.angle_alpha   90.00
_cell.angle_beta   90.00
_cell.angle_gamma   90.00
#
_symmetry.space_group_name_H-M   'P 1'
#
loop_
_entity.id
_entity.type
_entity.pdbx_description
1 polymer ?
#
loop_
_entity_poly.entity_id
_entity_poly.type
_entity_poly.pdbx_seq_one_letter_code
_entity_poly.pdbx_strand_id
1 'polypeptide(L)'
;MIKQKHGVTLMELLAYITLIGIIGTLLTGTFILGIRTYDRVNGEGALDQEANSISTILYSAVQSFQPQYIRYCDNGNEYSNCVELVIDTVWKIDEATGILVQQEVDEKDKYLRIWINPEDNGLYINSARINNEGYQVIYHKIVNGQVDENEKDSYISYECNIGADTCQKFTLRIRLALKAEKPRYRSRILIYESRFAY
;
A
#
# COMPACT_ATOMS: atom_id res chain seq x y z
N MET A 1 14.34 23.81 -73.55
CA MET A 1 13.36 23.18 -72.63
C MET A 1 13.10 24.14 -71.47
N ILE A 2 11.98 24.87 -71.50
CA ILE A 2 11.59 25.79 -70.43
C ILE A 2 10.75 24.99 -69.44
N LYS A 3 11.26 24.80 -68.21
CA LYS A 3 10.49 24.20 -67.10
C LYS A 3 9.27 25.07 -66.82
N GLN A 4 8.06 24.58 -67.10
CA GLN A 4 6.82 25.21 -66.65
C GLN A 4 6.76 25.19 -65.12
N LYS A 5 7.06 26.32 -64.48
CA LYS A 5 6.77 26.52 -63.06
C LYS A 5 5.26 26.70 -62.90
N HIS A 6 4.56 25.63 -62.52
CA HIS A 6 3.16 25.72 -62.12
C HIS A 6 3.11 26.42 -60.75
N GLY A 7 2.59 27.64 -60.71
CA GLY A 7 2.35 28.35 -59.45
C GLY A 7 1.15 27.74 -58.73
N VAL A 8 1.29 27.51 -57.42
CA VAL A 8 0.18 27.05 -56.56
C VAL A 8 -0.88 28.13 -56.53
N THR A 9 -2.14 27.78 -56.78
CA THR A 9 -3.23 28.74 -56.66
C THR A 9 -3.50 29.04 -55.18
N LEU A 10 -3.92 30.27 -54.86
CA LEU A 10 -4.21 30.67 -53.47
C LEU A 10 -5.23 29.72 -52.80
N MET A 11 -6.19 29.21 -53.58
CA MET A 11 -7.21 28.27 -53.13
C MET A 11 -6.64 26.88 -52.80
N GLU A 12 -5.72 26.36 -53.61
CA GLU A 12 -5.02 25.10 -53.30
C GLU A 12 -4.19 25.24 -52.03
N LEU A 13 -3.46 26.35 -51.87
CA LEU A 13 -2.68 26.61 -50.65
C LEU A 13 -3.57 26.63 -49.41
N LEU A 14 -4.72 27.31 -49.48
CA LEU A 14 -5.69 27.38 -48.37
C LEU A 14 -6.26 25.99 -48.04
N ALA A 15 -6.56 25.18 -49.07
CA ALA A 15 -7.03 23.80 -48.89
C ALA A 15 -5.97 22.90 -48.23
N TYR A 16 -4.69 23.03 -48.60
CA TYR A 16 -3.62 22.28 -47.96
C TYR A 16 -3.40 22.70 -46.51
N ILE A 17 -3.40 24.00 -46.21
CA ILE A 17 -3.22 24.50 -44.84
C ILE A 17 -4.38 24.04 -43.93
N THR A 18 -5.61 24.07 -44.43
CA THR A 18 -6.78 23.61 -43.67
C THR A 18 -6.72 22.11 -43.40
N LEU A 19 -6.36 21.29 -44.41
CA LEU A 19 -6.15 19.85 -44.22
C LEU A 19 -5.03 19.55 -43.23
N ILE A 20 -3.88 20.22 -43.35
CA ILE A 20 -2.76 20.06 -42.40
C ILE A 20 -3.17 20.50 -41.00
N GLY A 21 -3.95 21.58 -40.87
CA GLY A 21 -4.48 22.03 -39.58
C GLY A 21 -5.38 20.99 -38.92
N ILE A 22 -6.32 20.41 -39.67
CA ILE A 22 -7.22 19.36 -39.17
C ILE A 22 -6.41 18.13 -38.74
N ILE A 23 -5.51 17.65 -39.60
CA ILE A 23 -4.66 16.48 -39.32
C ILE A 23 -3.76 16.76 -38.11
N GLY A 24 -3.13 17.93 -38.06
CA GLY A 24 -2.26 18.34 -36.95
C GLY A 24 -3.01 18.35 -35.61
N THR A 25 -4.24 18.86 -35.60
CA THR A 25 -5.08 18.92 -34.40
C THR A 25 -5.51 17.52 -33.95
N LEU A 26 -5.86 16.63 -34.88
CA LEU A 26 -6.20 15.23 -34.59
C LEU A 26 -5.00 14.46 -34.03
N LEU A 27 -3.82 14.61 -34.63
CA LEU A 27 -2.60 13.94 -34.19
C LEU A 27 -2.16 14.43 -32.81
N THR A 28 -2.15 15.74 -32.56
CA THR A 28 -1.81 16.26 -31.22
C THR A 28 -2.85 15.84 -30.17
N GLY A 29 -4.14 15.89 -30.49
CA GLY A 29 -5.20 15.44 -29.59
C GLY A 29 -5.05 13.98 -29.18
N THR A 30 -4.86 13.09 -30.16
CA THR A 30 -4.65 11.66 -29.92
C THR A 30 -3.34 11.37 -29.18
N PHE A 31 -2.26 12.08 -29.50
CA PHE A 31 -0.98 11.91 -28.81
C PHE A 31 -1.04 12.34 -27.35
N ILE A 32 -1.67 13.48 -27.04
CA ILE A 32 -1.88 13.95 -25.67
C ILE A 32 -2.75 12.96 -24.87
N LEU A 33 -3.82 12.44 -25.49
CA LEU A 33 -4.66 11.43 -24.87
C LEU A 33 -3.88 10.12 -24.61
N GLY A 34 -3.06 9.69 -25.57
CA GLY A 34 -2.20 8.52 -25.45
C GLY A 34 -1.24 8.64 -24.27
N ILE A 35 -0.50 9.76 -24.18
CA ILE A 35 0.43 10.03 -23.07
C ILE A 35 -0.32 10.05 -21.73
N ARG A 36 -1.43 10.79 -21.64
CA ARG A 36 -2.20 10.88 -20.40
C ARG A 36 -2.74 9.53 -19.95
N THR A 37 -3.18 8.70 -20.89
CA THR A 37 -3.70 7.36 -20.61
C THR A 37 -2.57 6.43 -20.17
N TYR A 38 -1.42 6.47 -20.85
CA TYR A 38 -0.24 5.69 -20.49
C TYR A 38 0.27 6.05 -19.09
N ASP A 39 0.43 7.34 -18.80
CA ASP A 39 0.85 7.83 -17.49
C ASP A 39 -0.12 7.38 -16.39
N ARG A 40 -1.44 7.45 -16.68
CA ARG A 40 -2.47 7.03 -15.74
C ARG A 40 -2.42 5.53 -15.49
N VAL A 41 -2.41 4.70 -16.54
CA VAL A 41 -2.45 3.25 -16.41
C VAL A 41 -1.20 2.72 -15.72
N ASN A 42 -0.02 3.24 -16.07
CA ASN A 42 1.22 2.80 -15.42
C ASN A 42 1.33 3.30 -13.98
N GLY A 43 0.93 4.55 -13.71
CA GLY A 43 0.94 5.09 -12.36
C GLY A 43 -0.02 4.36 -11.42
N GLU A 44 -1.26 4.12 -11.88
CA GLU A 44 -2.26 3.35 -11.13
C GLU A 44 -1.87 1.89 -11.00
N GLY A 45 -1.41 1.26 -12.09
CA GLY A 45 -0.99 -0.13 -12.09
C GLY A 45 0.17 -0.38 -11.14
N ALA A 46 1.14 0.53 -11.06
CA ALA A 46 2.26 0.42 -10.12
C ALA A 46 1.79 0.59 -8.66
N LEU A 47 0.86 1.50 -8.38
CA LEU A 47 0.24 1.65 -7.05
C LEU A 47 -0.55 0.40 -6.63
N ASP A 48 -1.31 -0.20 -7.56
CA ASP A 48 -2.07 -1.42 -7.29
C ASP A 48 -1.14 -2.62 -7.09
N GLN A 49 -0.03 -2.71 -7.84
CA GLN A 49 1.00 -3.73 -7.62
C GLN A 49 1.64 -3.60 -6.24
N GLU A 50 1.99 -2.38 -5.83
CA GLU A 50 2.54 -2.10 -4.51
C GLU A 50 1.55 -2.49 -3.40
N ALA A 51 0.29 -2.08 -3.53
CA ALA A 51 -0.76 -2.43 -2.57
C ALA A 51 -0.94 -3.95 -2.47
N ASN A 52 -0.98 -4.65 -3.60
CA ASN A 52 -1.08 -6.11 -3.62
C ASN A 52 0.15 -6.79 -3.01
N SER A 53 1.35 -6.25 -3.25
CA SER A 53 2.59 -6.76 -2.65
C SER A 53 2.54 -6.65 -1.13
N ILE A 54 2.21 -5.46 -0.60
CA ILE A 54 2.04 -5.21 0.83
C ILE A 54 0.98 -6.14 1.43
N SER A 55 -0.18 -6.27 0.78
CA SER A 55 -1.26 -7.18 1.21
C SER A 55 -0.78 -8.63 1.32
N THR A 56 -0.04 -9.09 0.31
CA THR A 56 0.46 -10.45 0.24
C THR A 56 1.48 -10.72 1.36
N ILE A 57 2.39 -9.76 1.59
CA ILE A 57 3.39 -9.87 2.65
C ILE A 57 2.74 -9.86 4.03
N LEU A 58 1.80 -8.93 4.28
CA LEU A 58 1.02 -8.88 5.52
C LEU A 58 0.26 -10.18 5.75
N TYR A 59 -0.48 -10.66 4.75
CA TYR A 59 -1.22 -11.90 4.84
C TYR A 59 -0.30 -13.09 5.15
N SER A 60 0.79 -13.24 4.41
CA SER A 60 1.74 -14.32 4.60
C SER A 60 2.36 -14.28 5.99
N ALA A 61 2.83 -13.11 6.44
CA ALA A 61 3.47 -12.95 7.74
C ALA A 61 2.52 -13.30 8.88
N VAL A 62 1.32 -12.71 8.87
CA VAL A 62 0.33 -12.91 9.93
C VAL A 62 -0.19 -14.35 9.98
N GLN A 63 -0.46 -14.97 8.82
CA GLN A 63 -0.94 -16.35 8.77
C GLN A 63 0.15 -17.36 9.16
N SER A 64 1.40 -17.09 8.79
CA SER A 64 2.52 -17.97 9.17
C SER A 64 2.82 -17.95 10.67
N PHE A 65 2.53 -16.83 11.33
CA PHE A 65 2.86 -16.64 12.73
C PHE A 65 1.92 -17.40 13.66
N GLN A 66 0.61 -17.48 13.38
CA GLN A 66 -0.37 -18.14 14.27
C GLN A 66 -0.35 -17.60 15.71
N PRO A 67 -0.70 -16.32 15.91
CA PRO A 67 -0.63 -15.67 17.22
C PRO A 67 -1.55 -16.32 18.25
N GLN A 68 -1.08 -16.38 19.50
CA GLN A 68 -1.89 -16.77 20.66
C GLN A 68 -2.72 -15.59 21.18
N TYR A 69 -2.16 -14.37 21.13
CA TYR A 69 -2.86 -13.14 21.46
C TYR A 69 -2.24 -11.94 20.74
N ILE A 70 -2.97 -10.82 20.79
CA ILE A 70 -2.53 -9.52 20.28
C ILE A 70 -2.49 -8.47 21.39
N ARG A 71 -1.60 -7.50 21.24
CA ARG A 71 -1.56 -6.26 22.05
C ARG A 71 -1.05 -5.09 21.21
N TYR A 72 -1.30 -3.87 21.66
CA TYR A 72 -0.59 -2.71 21.14
C TYR A 72 0.86 -2.69 21.66
N CYS A 73 1.80 -2.12 20.89
CA CYS A 73 3.21 -2.04 21.29
C CYS A 73 3.41 -1.16 22.52
N ASP A 74 2.62 -0.10 22.61
CA ASP A 74 2.55 0.82 23.74
C ASP A 74 1.17 0.73 24.42
N ASN A 75 0.87 1.60 25.40
CA ASN A 75 -0.49 1.83 25.93
C ASN A 75 -1.43 2.48 24.88
N GLY A 76 -1.42 1.92 23.67
CA GLY A 76 -2.13 2.40 22.51
C GLY A 76 -3.64 2.31 22.69
N ASN A 77 -4.32 3.27 22.09
CA ASN A 77 -5.77 3.33 21.93
C ASN A 77 -6.20 2.59 20.65
N GLU A 78 -7.50 2.61 20.36
CA GLU A 78 -8.15 1.92 19.22
C GLU A 78 -7.55 2.26 17.83
N TYR A 79 -6.70 3.29 17.72
CA TYR A 79 -6.06 3.71 16.47
C TYR A 79 -4.55 3.88 16.64
N SER A 80 -3.88 2.79 17.04
CA SER A 80 -2.43 2.75 17.19
C SER A 80 -1.73 2.73 15.81
N ASN A 81 -0.46 3.14 15.79
CA ASN A 81 0.44 2.89 14.67
C ASN A 81 1.17 1.55 14.79
N CYS A 82 1.05 0.83 15.91
CA CYS A 82 1.84 -0.35 16.21
C CYS A 82 1.06 -1.42 16.98
N VAL A 83 1.13 -2.66 16.50
CA VAL A 83 0.63 -3.87 17.18
C VAL A 83 1.69 -4.95 17.25
N GLU A 84 1.61 -5.77 18.30
CA GLU A 84 2.39 -6.97 18.47
C GLU A 84 1.46 -8.18 18.55
N LEU A 85 1.71 -9.11 17.64
CA LEU A 85 1.19 -10.46 17.69
C LEU A 85 2.18 -11.30 18.50
N VAL A 86 1.68 -12.10 19.44
CA VAL A 86 2.52 -12.81 20.41
C VAL A 86 2.26 -14.31 20.43
N ILE A 87 3.32 -15.10 20.58
CA ILE A 87 3.29 -16.53 20.85
C ILE A 87 4.20 -16.81 22.04
N ASP A 88 3.64 -17.21 23.18
CA ASP A 88 4.45 -17.57 24.35
C ASP A 88 5.03 -18.97 24.25
N THR A 89 4.31 -19.89 23.59
CA THR A 89 4.68 -21.31 23.59
C THR A 89 4.35 -22.03 22.29
N VAL A 90 5.14 -23.05 21.96
CA VAL A 90 4.91 -23.97 20.84
C VAL A 90 4.88 -25.41 21.31
N TRP A 91 4.11 -26.24 20.61
CA TRP A 91 4.10 -27.69 20.82
C TRP A 91 5.28 -28.31 20.08
N LYS A 92 6.18 -28.96 20.81
CA LYS A 92 7.34 -29.71 20.27
C LYS A 92 7.31 -31.14 20.79
N ILE A 93 7.80 -32.07 19.99
CA ILE A 93 8.01 -33.45 20.44
C ILE A 93 9.29 -33.45 21.28
N ASP A 94 9.18 -33.87 22.53
CA ASP A 94 10.35 -34.15 23.36
C ASP A 94 11.04 -35.41 22.82
N GLU A 95 12.27 -35.25 22.31
CA GLU A 95 13.04 -36.34 21.72
C GLU A 95 13.36 -37.47 22.71
N ALA A 96 13.36 -37.18 24.03
CA ALA A 96 13.65 -38.17 25.06
C ALA A 96 12.44 -39.05 25.39
N THR A 97 11.22 -38.48 25.34
CA THR A 97 9.99 -39.17 25.76
C THR A 97 9.06 -39.52 24.59
N GLY A 98 9.25 -38.91 23.42
CA GLY A 98 8.36 -39.01 22.26
C GLY A 98 7.00 -38.33 22.48
N ILE A 99 6.83 -37.56 23.56
CA ILE A 99 5.57 -36.91 23.95
C ILE A 99 5.57 -35.46 23.45
N LEU A 100 4.39 -34.98 23.05
CA LEU A 100 4.19 -33.55 22.75
C LEU A 100 4.21 -32.74 24.04
N VAL A 101 5.18 -31.85 24.16
CA VAL A 101 5.34 -30.92 25.27
C VAL A 101 5.24 -29.49 24.77
N GLN A 102 4.69 -28.62 25.62
CA GLN A 102 4.60 -27.20 25.35
C GLN A 102 5.90 -26.55 25.84
N GLN A 103 6.65 -25.93 24.92
CA GLN A 103 7.92 -25.26 25.22
C GLN A 103 7.80 -23.77 24.95
N GLU A 104 8.52 -22.96 25.74
CA GLU A 104 8.62 -21.53 25.52
C GLU A 104 9.33 -21.22 24.19
N VAL A 105 8.89 -20.15 23.54
CA VAL A 105 9.48 -19.66 22.30
C VAL A 105 10.65 -18.72 22.62
N ASP A 106 11.73 -18.82 21.86
CA ASP A 106 12.84 -17.87 21.93
C ASP A 106 12.34 -16.43 21.71
N GLU A 107 12.91 -15.45 22.42
CA GLU A 107 12.44 -14.05 22.37
C GLU A 107 12.39 -13.46 20.95
N LYS A 108 13.24 -13.95 20.03
CA LYS A 108 13.30 -13.48 18.65
C LYS A 108 12.09 -13.90 17.81
N ASP A 109 11.52 -15.06 18.12
CA ASP A 109 10.38 -15.64 17.40
C ASP A 109 9.06 -15.43 18.16
N LYS A 110 9.14 -14.86 19.36
CA LYS A 110 8.00 -14.59 20.25
C LYS A 110 7.05 -13.51 19.73
N TYR A 111 7.55 -12.57 18.93
CA TYR A 111 6.82 -11.38 18.51
C TYR A 111 6.82 -11.20 16.98
N LEU A 112 5.65 -10.92 16.44
CA LEU A 112 5.49 -10.33 15.11
C LEU A 112 4.93 -8.92 15.28
N ARG A 113 5.80 -7.93 15.13
CA ARG A 113 5.47 -6.51 15.28
C ARG A 113 5.10 -5.94 13.93
N ILE A 114 3.95 -5.26 13.85
CA ILE A 114 3.55 -4.50 12.66
C ILE A 114 3.46 -3.05 13.08
N TRP A 115 4.23 -2.17 12.44
CA TRP A 115 4.18 -0.74 12.73
C TRP A 115 4.17 0.13 11.49
N ILE A 116 3.62 1.33 11.66
CA ILE A 116 3.74 2.46 10.73
C ILE A 116 4.67 3.47 11.40
N ASN A 117 5.81 3.76 10.78
CA ASN A 117 6.70 4.80 11.26
C ASN A 117 6.28 6.15 10.65
N PRO A 118 5.77 7.10 11.46
CA PRO A 118 5.32 8.39 10.95
C PRO A 118 6.48 9.31 10.50
N GLU A 119 7.72 9.03 10.91
CA GLU A 119 8.88 9.86 10.53
C GLU A 119 9.32 9.62 9.09
N ASP A 120 9.28 8.36 8.64
CA ASP A 120 9.70 7.96 7.29
C ASP A 120 8.54 7.54 6.38
N ASN A 121 7.31 7.51 6.90
CA ASN A 121 6.09 7.04 6.23
C ASN A 121 6.22 5.59 5.69
N GLY A 122 6.98 4.76 6.41
CA GLY A 122 7.20 3.35 6.12
C GLY A 122 6.26 2.43 6.91
N LEU A 123 5.84 1.34 6.26
CA LEU A 123 5.23 0.18 6.91
C LEU A 123 6.33 -0.85 7.15
N TYR A 124 6.37 -1.37 8.38
CA TYR A 124 7.32 -2.39 8.76
C TYR A 124 6.64 -3.60 9.36
N ILE A 125 7.24 -4.75 9.12
CA ILE A 125 7.05 -5.96 9.93
C ILE A 125 8.39 -6.26 10.58
N ASN A 126 8.40 -6.34 11.90
CA ASN A 126 9.61 -6.41 12.72
C ASN A 126 10.57 -5.26 12.35
N SER A 127 11.75 -5.59 11.82
CA SER A 127 12.76 -4.62 11.39
C SER A 127 12.77 -4.38 9.87
N ALA A 128 11.92 -5.06 9.10
CA ALA A 128 11.93 -4.99 7.64
C ALA A 128 10.87 -4.03 7.13
N ARG A 129 11.30 -3.04 6.34
CA ARG A 129 10.41 -2.16 5.58
C ARG A 129 9.77 -2.94 4.43
N ILE A 130 8.47 -2.77 4.25
CA ILE A 130 7.68 -3.55 3.29
C ILE A 130 7.27 -2.73 2.08
N ASN A 131 6.92 -1.46 2.30
CA ASN A 131 6.65 -0.56 1.19
C ASN A 131 7.97 -0.10 0.56
N ASN A 132 7.99 -0.04 -0.76
CA ASN A 132 9.10 0.49 -1.54
C ASN A 132 9.28 1.99 -1.27
N GLU A 133 10.51 2.50 -1.42
CA GLU A 133 10.88 3.90 -1.17
C GLU A 133 10.06 4.90 -1.99
N GLY A 134 9.66 4.52 -3.21
CA GLY A 134 8.82 5.34 -4.08
C GLY A 134 7.35 5.49 -3.63
N TYR A 135 6.96 4.86 -2.51
CA TYR A 135 5.62 4.91 -1.94
C TYR A 135 5.65 5.21 -0.45
N GLN A 136 4.73 6.07 -0.01
CA GLN A 136 4.61 6.55 1.35
C GLN A 136 3.26 6.12 1.93
N VAL A 137 3.28 5.71 3.20
CA VAL A 137 2.09 5.43 4.00
C VAL A 137 1.68 6.73 4.71
N ILE A 138 0.52 7.27 4.35
CA ILE A 138 -0.01 8.48 4.96
C ILE A 138 -0.64 8.12 6.29
N TYR A 139 0.06 8.40 7.39
CA TYR A 139 -0.47 8.14 8.73
C TYR A 139 -1.58 9.13 9.10
N HIS A 140 -1.31 10.44 8.98
CA HIS A 140 -2.26 11.51 9.29
C HIS A 140 -2.94 12.06 8.06
N LYS A 141 -4.22 12.40 8.19
CA LYS A 141 -5.00 12.99 7.09
C LYS A 141 -4.44 14.36 6.72
N ILE A 142 -4.31 14.63 5.42
CA ILE A 142 -3.88 15.93 4.92
C ILE A 142 -5.10 16.70 4.42
N VAL A 143 -5.47 17.77 5.12
CA VAL A 143 -6.58 18.65 4.75
C VAL A 143 -6.03 20.01 4.34
N ASN A 144 -6.30 20.44 3.11
CA ASN A 144 -5.83 21.73 2.57
C ASN A 144 -4.30 21.96 2.68
N GLY A 145 -3.51 20.88 2.60
CA GLY A 145 -2.05 20.95 2.69
C GLY A 145 -1.50 21.01 4.11
N GLN A 146 -2.35 20.91 5.14
CA GLN A 146 -1.94 20.79 6.54
C GLN A 146 -2.24 19.38 7.05
N VAL A 147 -1.40 18.92 7.98
CA VAL A 147 -1.58 17.65 8.67
C VAL A 147 -2.64 17.83 9.75
N ASP A 148 -3.70 17.03 9.71
CA ASP A 148 -4.66 16.90 10.80
C ASP A 148 -4.20 15.75 11.71
N GLU A 149 -3.63 16.09 12.87
CA GLU A 149 -3.13 15.10 13.82
C GLU A 149 -4.27 14.30 14.49
N ASN A 150 -5.51 14.79 14.44
CA ASN A 150 -6.67 14.14 15.05
C ASN A 150 -7.29 13.08 14.15
N GLU A 151 -7.11 13.19 12.83
CA GLU A 151 -7.63 12.25 11.85
C GLU A 151 -6.51 11.41 11.21
N LYS A 152 -6.68 10.09 11.21
CA LYS A 152 -5.69 9.14 10.68
C LYS A 152 -6.23 8.47 9.42
N ASP A 153 -5.48 8.57 8.33
CA ASP A 153 -5.81 7.89 7.06
C ASP A 153 -5.35 6.43 7.08
N SER A 154 -4.21 6.17 7.74
CA SER A 154 -3.69 4.84 8.01
C SER A 154 -3.67 4.56 9.50
N TYR A 155 -4.16 3.39 9.90
CA TYR A 155 -4.16 2.97 11.29
C TYR A 155 -4.12 1.44 11.39
N ILE A 156 -3.68 0.97 12.55
CA ILE A 156 -3.77 -0.43 12.94
C ILE A 156 -4.65 -0.51 14.18
N SER A 157 -5.66 -1.35 14.12
CA SER A 157 -6.58 -1.59 15.23
C SER A 157 -6.90 -3.06 15.37
N TYR A 158 -7.31 -3.47 16.57
CA TYR A 158 -7.90 -4.77 16.77
C TYR A 158 -9.15 -4.69 17.63
N GLU A 159 -10.10 -5.56 17.33
CA GLU A 159 -11.31 -5.74 18.12
C GLU A 159 -11.16 -7.02 18.94
N CYS A 160 -11.22 -6.89 20.26
CA CYS A 160 -11.10 -8.02 21.16
C CYS A 160 -12.45 -8.67 21.44
N ASN A 161 -12.59 -9.95 21.05
CA ASN A 161 -13.80 -10.72 21.28
C ASN A 161 -13.77 -11.44 22.63
N ILE A 162 -12.59 -11.91 23.07
CA ILE A 162 -12.39 -12.61 24.36
C ILE A 162 -11.02 -12.27 24.94
N GLY A 163 -11.02 -11.83 26.22
CA GLY A 163 -9.82 -11.54 27.02
C GLY A 163 -9.89 -10.14 27.66
N ALA A 164 -9.56 -10.03 28.96
CA ALA A 164 -9.52 -8.75 29.68
C ALA A 164 -8.13 -8.09 29.60
N ASP A 165 -7.07 -8.84 29.91
CA ASP A 165 -5.68 -8.33 29.90
C ASP A 165 -4.89 -8.74 28.66
N THR A 166 -5.16 -9.93 28.11
CA THR A 166 -4.54 -10.44 26.87
C THR A 166 -5.62 -10.88 25.90
N CYS A 167 -5.62 -10.33 24.69
CA CYS A 167 -6.68 -10.59 23.73
C CYS A 167 -6.41 -11.83 22.87
N GLN A 168 -7.05 -12.96 23.21
CA GLN A 168 -6.82 -14.26 22.56
C GLN A 168 -7.67 -14.45 21.31
N LYS A 169 -8.92 -13.97 21.32
CA LYS A 169 -9.79 -13.97 20.14
C LYS A 169 -9.96 -12.55 19.65
N PHE A 170 -9.47 -12.26 18.45
CA PHE A 170 -9.48 -10.89 17.93
C PHE A 170 -9.69 -10.82 16.42
N THR A 171 -10.15 -9.64 15.99
CA THR A 171 -10.15 -9.24 14.60
C THR A 171 -9.11 -8.14 14.41
N LEU A 172 -8.04 -8.41 13.68
CA LEU A 172 -7.03 -7.43 13.30
C LEU A 172 -7.51 -6.66 12.08
N ARG A 173 -7.52 -5.32 12.15
CA ARG A 173 -7.81 -4.42 11.05
C ARG A 173 -6.63 -3.49 10.79
N ILE A 174 -6.13 -3.50 9.57
CA ILE A 174 -5.07 -2.61 9.11
C ILE A 174 -5.62 -1.82 7.94
N ARG A 175 -5.68 -0.50 8.08
CA ARG A 175 -6.01 0.43 6.99
C ARG A 175 -4.75 1.19 6.62
N LEU A 176 -4.39 1.19 5.33
CA LEU A 176 -3.23 1.92 4.83
C LEU A 176 -3.65 2.82 3.66
N ALA A 177 -3.29 4.08 3.72
CA ALA A 177 -3.38 5.03 2.63
C ALA A 177 -1.99 5.18 1.99
N LEU A 178 -1.82 4.59 0.82
CA LEU A 178 -0.58 4.63 0.04
C LEU A 178 -0.60 5.80 -0.93
N LYS A 179 0.53 6.51 -1.05
CA LYS A 179 0.74 7.58 -2.03
C LYS A 179 2.10 7.38 -2.68
N ALA A 180 2.18 7.52 -4.00
CA ALA A 180 3.49 7.48 -4.67
C ALA A 180 4.35 8.70 -4.29
N GLU A 181 5.58 8.80 -4.82
CA GLU A 181 6.47 9.98 -4.68
C GLU A 181 6.64 10.87 -5.95
N LYS A 182 5.97 10.62 -7.09
CA LYS A 182 5.87 11.58 -8.24
C LYS A 182 4.57 12.42 -8.36
N PRO A 183 4.64 13.73 -8.69
CA PRO A 183 3.63 14.78 -8.47
C PRO A 183 2.21 14.59 -9.06
N ARG A 184 1.97 13.57 -9.87
CA ARG A 184 0.63 13.23 -10.40
C ARG A 184 0.00 12.12 -9.56
N TYR A 185 -0.18 12.39 -8.27
CA TYR A 185 -0.59 11.38 -7.28
C TYR A 185 -2.06 11.04 -7.32
N ARG A 186 -2.31 9.74 -7.32
CA ARG A 186 -3.50 9.12 -6.75
C ARG A 186 -3.07 8.42 -5.47
N SER A 187 -3.91 8.46 -4.45
CA SER A 187 -3.74 7.62 -3.27
C SER A 187 -4.55 6.34 -3.45
N ARG A 188 -4.09 5.26 -2.83
CA ARG A 188 -4.82 3.99 -2.78
C ARG A 188 -5.02 3.61 -1.33
N ILE A 189 -6.24 3.20 -1.00
CA ILE A 189 -6.56 2.67 0.33
C ILE A 189 -6.49 1.15 0.24
N LEU A 190 -5.68 0.57 1.11
CA LEU A 190 -5.63 -0.85 1.40
C LEU A 190 -6.34 -1.10 2.72
N ILE A 191 -7.19 -2.13 2.76
CA ILE A 191 -7.80 -2.60 3.99
C ILE A 191 -7.50 -4.09 4.09
N TYR A 192 -6.85 -4.47 5.18
CA TYR A 192 -6.62 -5.84 5.58
C TYR A 192 -7.43 -6.12 6.85
N GLU A 193 -8.21 -7.19 6.82
CA GLU A 193 -8.94 -7.69 7.98
C GLU A 193 -8.70 -9.19 8.11
N SER A 194 -8.37 -9.64 9.33
CA SER A 194 -8.23 -11.07 9.62
C SER A 194 -8.72 -11.40 11.02
N ARG A 195 -9.31 -12.59 11.16
CA ARG A 195 -9.93 -13.08 12.40
C ARG A 195 -9.12 -14.25 12.93
N PHE A 196 -8.84 -14.24 14.23
CA PHE A 196 -8.01 -15.24 14.90
C PHE A 196 -8.79 -15.98 15.99
N ALA A 197 -8.45 -17.26 16.16
CA ALA A 197 -8.94 -18.16 17.20
C ALA A 197 -10.47 -18.28 17.29
N TYR A 198 -11.15 -18.55 16.18
CA TYR A 198 -12.59 -18.85 16.18
C TYR A 198 -12.88 -20.23 16.75
#